data_AF-A0A377KL73-F1
#
_entry.id   AF-A0A377KL73-F1
#
_cell.length_a   1.000
_cell.length_b   1.000
_cell.length_c   1.000
_cell.angle_alpha   90.00
_cell.angle_beta   90.00
_cell.angle_gamma   90.00
#
_symmetry.space_group_name_H-M   'P 1'
#
loop_
_entity.id
_entity.type
_entity.pdbx_description
1 polymer ?
#
loop_
_entity_poly.entity_id
_entity_poly.type
_entity_poly.pdbx_seq_one_letter_code
_entity_poly.pdbx_strand_id
1 'polypeptide(L)'
;MFPQLGYKSYANFILQSNYNRADVYFEELYLAKDIFYITDTRFYLLGSFRNKLENLKSEYKVFEYAKNSFISIDKLKNFADITENDITGLLNDIGEYVGDCYFTVDNIELIIEKSKLNMLGFENIFYESILKGAKDYRYQYMGGITVFKRTKEKFYSYDLVEEIVFKYKAIDIYDLMDLLDNNYGIKLSKEKILSNCNQVDLYYNPLMEMIYTDIDKFYEMMEE
;
A
#
# COMPACT_ATOMS: atom_id res chain seq x y z
N MET A 1 -4.75 -32.38 28.85
CA MET A 1 -3.66 -33.03 28.11
C MET A 1 -2.51 -32.07 27.84
N PHE A 2 -2.70 -30.95 27.12
CA PHE A 2 -1.61 -30.00 26.82
C PHE A 2 -0.89 -29.38 28.03
N PRO A 3 -1.57 -28.93 29.11
CA PRO A 3 -0.89 -28.35 30.28
C PRO A 3 0.06 -29.34 30.98
N GLN A 4 -0.30 -30.63 31.00
CA GLN A 4 0.52 -31.70 31.59
C GLN A 4 1.75 -32.03 30.73
N LEU A 5 1.72 -31.67 29.45
CA LEU A 5 2.83 -31.82 28.51
C LEU A 5 3.71 -30.56 28.43
N GLY A 6 3.47 -29.55 29.28
CA GLY A 6 4.20 -28.30 29.25
C GLY A 6 3.79 -27.37 28.11
N TYR A 7 2.51 -27.42 27.69
CA TYR A 7 1.96 -26.55 26.66
C TYR A 7 0.71 -25.78 27.12
N LYS A 8 0.54 -24.57 26.58
CA LYS A 8 -0.60 -23.70 26.78
C LYS A 8 -1.38 -23.54 25.48
N SER A 9 -2.68 -23.79 25.54
CA SER A 9 -3.59 -23.63 24.40
C SER A 9 -4.10 -22.19 24.32
N TYR A 10 -4.05 -21.62 23.11
CA TYR A 10 -4.71 -20.39 22.69
C TYR A 10 -5.81 -20.75 21.68
N ALA A 11 -6.69 -19.80 21.35
CA ALA A 11 -7.83 -20.06 20.45
C ALA A 11 -7.42 -20.70 19.11
N ASN A 12 -6.27 -20.28 18.54
CA ASN A 12 -5.83 -20.68 17.20
C ASN A 12 -4.48 -21.42 17.16
N PHE A 13 -3.80 -21.59 18.29
CA PHE A 13 -2.47 -22.21 18.35
C PHE A 13 -2.12 -22.71 19.76
N ILE A 14 -1.01 -23.43 19.88
CA ILE A 14 -0.50 -23.97 21.15
C ILE A 14 0.96 -23.51 21.30
N LEU A 15 1.35 -23.02 22.48
CA LEU A 15 2.73 -22.64 22.79
C LEU A 15 3.29 -23.50 23.92
N GLN A 16 4.62 -23.61 24.01
CA GLN A 16 5.27 -24.14 25.21
C GLN A 16 4.99 -23.23 26.41
N SER A 17 4.83 -23.82 27.59
CA SER A 17 4.41 -23.14 28.82
C SER A 17 5.43 -22.13 29.35
N ASN A 18 6.68 -22.15 28.88
CA ASN A 18 7.67 -21.09 29.18
C ASN A 18 7.28 -19.74 28.56
N TYR A 19 6.45 -19.73 27.51
CA TYR A 19 5.86 -18.52 26.94
C TYR A 19 4.50 -18.24 27.56
N ASN A 20 4.49 -17.44 28.63
CA ASN A 20 3.27 -17.07 29.33
C ASN A 20 2.32 -16.21 28.48
N ARG A 21 2.85 -15.50 27.49
CA ARG A 21 2.12 -14.65 26.54
C ARG A 21 2.63 -14.84 25.12
N ALA A 22 1.70 -14.85 24.16
CA ALA A 22 2.03 -15.09 22.75
C ALA A 22 2.83 -13.95 22.11
N ASP A 23 2.65 -12.71 22.56
CA ASP A 23 3.42 -11.57 22.08
C ASP A 23 4.90 -11.68 22.43
N VAL A 24 5.24 -12.17 23.64
CA VAL A 24 6.63 -12.42 24.04
C VAL A 24 7.28 -13.46 23.13
N TYR A 25 6.55 -14.54 22.80
CA TYR A 25 7.01 -15.55 21.86
C TYR A 25 7.33 -14.97 20.48
N PHE A 26 6.43 -14.14 19.93
CA PHE A 26 6.65 -13.52 18.62
C PHE A 26 7.78 -12.49 18.63
N GLU A 27 7.92 -11.75 19.73
CA GLU A 27 8.99 -10.77 19.91
C GLU A 27 10.36 -11.44 19.91
N GLU A 28 10.58 -12.46 20.74
CA GLU A 28 11.85 -13.18 20.80
C GLU A 28 12.17 -13.92 19.50
N LEU A 29 11.17 -14.55 18.88
CA LEU A 29 11.42 -15.42 17.73
C LEU A 29 11.56 -14.65 16.41
N TYR A 30 10.86 -13.52 16.27
CA TYR A 30 10.80 -12.76 15.02
C TYR A 30 11.13 -11.28 15.24
N LEU A 31 10.30 -10.56 16.00
CA LEU A 31 10.18 -9.11 15.88
C LEU A 31 11.33 -8.31 16.53
N ALA A 32 12.09 -8.91 17.45
CA ALA A 32 13.25 -8.29 18.09
C ALA A 32 14.55 -8.49 17.29
N LYS A 33 14.50 -9.19 16.15
CA LYS A 33 15.69 -9.45 15.32
C LYS A 33 15.90 -8.31 14.33
N ASP A 34 17.18 -8.04 14.05
CA ASP A 34 17.59 -7.09 13.02
C ASP A 34 17.03 -7.41 11.63
N ILE A 35 16.96 -8.71 11.31
CA ILE A 35 16.37 -9.23 10.08
C ILE A 35 15.56 -10.47 10.46
N PHE A 36 14.32 -10.53 9.99
CA PHE A 36 13.45 -11.69 10.21
C PHE A 36 12.55 -11.97 9.02
N TYR A 37 12.07 -13.22 8.98
CA TYR A 37 11.25 -13.74 7.90
C TYR A 37 10.01 -14.40 8.48
N ILE A 38 8.84 -14.05 7.95
CA ILE A 38 7.59 -14.72 8.31
C ILE A 38 7.45 -15.95 7.42
N THR A 39 7.82 -17.10 7.98
CA THR A 39 7.76 -18.39 7.29
C THR A 39 6.35 -18.97 7.20
N ASP A 40 5.45 -18.55 8.09
CA ASP A 40 4.06 -19.00 8.14
C ASP A 40 3.11 -17.80 8.10
N THR A 41 2.46 -17.60 6.96
CA THR A 41 1.55 -16.46 6.74
C THR A 41 0.29 -16.52 7.62
N ARG A 42 0.01 -17.66 8.26
CA ARG A 42 -1.09 -17.75 9.24
C ARG A 42 -0.85 -16.86 10.46
N PHE A 43 0.38 -16.42 10.73
CA PHE A 43 0.65 -15.45 11.78
C PHE A 43 -0.04 -14.11 11.55
N TYR A 44 -0.27 -13.70 10.30
CA TYR A 44 -1.04 -12.48 10.01
C TYR A 44 -2.51 -12.58 10.43
N LEU A 45 -3.04 -13.80 10.61
CA LEU A 45 -4.40 -14.04 11.11
C LEU A 45 -4.47 -13.92 12.65
N LEU A 46 -3.32 -13.94 13.33
CA LEU A 46 -3.24 -13.81 14.78
C LEU A 46 -3.21 -12.32 15.14
N GLY A 47 -4.28 -11.82 15.75
CA GLY A 47 -4.41 -10.41 16.10
C GLY A 47 -3.25 -9.87 16.94
N SER A 48 -2.70 -10.67 17.86
CA SER A 48 -1.54 -10.27 18.68
C SER A 48 -0.26 -10.07 17.85
N PHE A 49 -0.02 -10.93 16.86
CA PHE A 49 1.12 -10.81 15.97
C PHE A 49 0.93 -9.63 15.01
N ARG A 50 -0.20 -9.60 14.31
CA ARG A 50 -0.52 -8.55 13.33
C ARG A 50 -0.45 -7.16 13.95
N ASN A 51 -1.06 -6.94 15.10
CA ASN A 51 -1.07 -5.63 15.75
C ASN A 51 0.34 -5.19 16.17
N LYS A 52 1.17 -6.11 16.69
CA LYS A 52 2.55 -5.78 17.08
C LYS A 52 3.40 -5.43 15.86
N LEU A 53 3.28 -6.18 14.75
CA LEU A 53 3.99 -5.89 13.51
C LEU A 53 3.56 -4.54 12.91
N GLU A 54 2.26 -4.27 12.85
CA GLU A 54 1.75 -2.99 12.34
C GLU A 54 2.17 -1.81 13.20
N ASN A 55 2.23 -1.97 14.53
CA ASN A 55 2.78 -0.94 15.42
C ASN A 55 4.25 -0.64 15.08
N LEU A 56 5.10 -1.67 14.97
CA LEU A 56 6.51 -1.50 14.61
C LEU A 56 6.69 -0.82 13.25
N LYS A 57 5.85 -1.15 12.26
CA LYS A 57 5.86 -0.48 10.95
C LYS A 57 5.46 1.00 11.07
N SER A 58 4.41 1.30 11.85
CA SER A 58 3.91 2.67 12.04
C SER A 58 4.84 3.56 12.88
N GLU A 59 5.70 2.94 13.68
CA GLU A 59 6.76 3.59 14.48
C GLU A 59 8.11 3.61 13.74
N TYR A 60 8.13 3.21 12.45
CA TYR A 60 9.33 3.13 11.62
C TYR A 60 10.46 2.30 12.24
N LYS A 61 10.10 1.26 13.00
CA LYS A 61 11.04 0.33 13.63
C LYS A 61 11.39 -0.85 12.74
N VAL A 62 10.49 -1.26 11.86
CA VAL A 62 10.70 -2.36 10.91
C VAL A 62 10.09 -2.04 9.55
N PHE A 63 10.72 -2.53 8.50
CA PHE A 63 10.30 -2.34 7.11
C PHE A 63 10.31 -3.68 6.38
N GLU A 64 9.25 -3.97 5.62
CA GLU A 64 9.25 -5.09 4.69
C GLU A 64 10.12 -4.72 3.49
N TYR A 65 11.18 -5.47 3.20
CA TYR A 65 12.08 -5.19 2.06
C TYR A 65 11.96 -6.21 0.92
N ALA A 66 11.35 -7.35 1.22
CA ALA A 66 10.91 -8.35 0.26
C ALA A 66 9.71 -9.07 0.87
N LYS A 67 8.95 -9.83 0.07
CA LYS A 67 7.74 -10.52 0.55
C LYS A 67 8.01 -11.32 1.84
N ASN A 68 7.28 -10.98 2.91
CA ASN A 68 7.40 -11.58 4.24
C ASN A 68 8.79 -11.45 4.88
N SER A 69 9.63 -10.55 4.41
CA SER A 69 11.01 -10.36 4.84
C SER A 69 11.20 -8.94 5.36
N PHE A 70 11.67 -8.82 6.59
CA PHE A 70 11.69 -7.55 7.33
C PHE A 70 13.08 -7.22 7.84
N ILE A 71 13.38 -5.92 7.87
CA ILE A 71 14.62 -5.35 8.38
C ILE A 71 14.30 -4.27 9.42
N SER A 72 15.06 -4.23 10.51
CA SER A 72 14.90 -3.23 11.58
C SER A 72 15.58 -1.91 11.21
N ILE A 73 15.08 -0.80 11.77
CA ILE A 73 15.76 0.49 11.69
C ILE A 73 17.15 0.46 12.33
N ASP A 74 17.34 -0.32 13.40
CA ASP A 74 18.64 -0.48 14.04
C ASP A 74 19.66 -1.12 13.09
N LYS A 75 19.23 -2.11 12.29
CA LYS A 75 20.08 -2.72 11.26
C LYS A 75 20.48 -1.72 10.19
N LEU A 76 19.53 -0.92 9.70
CA LEU A 76 19.78 0.12 8.70
C LEU A 76 20.71 1.21 9.24
N LYS A 77 20.53 1.62 10.48
CA LYS A 77 21.39 2.57 11.19
C LYS A 77 22.82 2.06 11.31
N ASN A 78 22.99 0.82 11.77
CA ASN A 78 24.31 0.23 11.98
C ASN A 78 25.07 -0.03 10.67
N PHE A 79 24.35 -0.36 9.59
CA PHE A 79 24.96 -0.72 8.31
C PHE A 79 25.22 0.50 7.41
N ALA A 80 24.31 1.46 7.40
CA ALA A 80 24.29 2.54 6.41
C ALA A 80 23.95 3.91 6.99
N ASP A 81 24.02 4.05 8.32
CA ASP A 81 23.75 5.31 9.04
C ASP A 81 22.36 5.90 8.76
N ILE A 82 21.39 5.04 8.43
CA ILE A 82 19.99 5.46 8.22
C ILE A 82 19.30 5.65 9.56
N THR A 83 18.64 6.78 9.73
CA THR A 83 17.93 7.17 10.95
C THR A 83 16.45 7.41 10.66
N GLU A 84 15.64 7.52 11.72
CA GLU A 84 14.22 7.91 11.58
C GLU A 84 14.05 9.30 10.93
N ASN A 85 15.05 10.18 11.05
CA ASN A 85 15.06 11.47 10.37
C ASN A 85 15.18 11.32 8.85
N ASP A 86 15.91 10.31 8.36
CA ASP A 86 16.01 10.04 6.93
C ASP A 86 14.67 9.50 6.39
N ILE A 87 13.97 8.67 7.17
CA ILE A 87 12.63 8.16 6.82
C ILE A 87 11.62 9.31 6.75
N THR A 88 11.59 10.16 7.78
CA THR A 88 10.67 11.31 7.82
C THR A 88 11.02 12.37 6.77
N GLY A 89 12.31 12.59 6.49
CA GLY A 89 12.77 13.44 5.39
C GLY A 89 12.23 12.97 4.04
N LEU A 90 12.40 11.68 3.73
CA LEU A 90 11.84 11.09 2.50
C LEU A 90 10.32 11.26 2.40
N LEU A 91 9.59 11.02 3.50
CA LEU A 91 8.12 11.18 3.52
C LEU A 91 7.67 12.63 3.31
N ASN A 92 8.45 13.60 3.80
CA ASN A 92 8.19 15.03 3.56
C ASN A 92 8.45 15.39 2.09
N ASP A 93 9.58 14.97 1.53
CA ASP A 93 9.93 15.23 0.13
C ASP A 93 8.90 14.62 -0.82
N ILE A 94 8.46 13.38 -0.55
CA ILE A 94 7.35 12.74 -1.28
C ILE A 94 6.08 13.59 -1.14
N GLY A 95 5.72 13.97 0.08
CA GLY A 95 4.49 14.71 0.35
C GLY A 95 4.44 16.10 -0.29
N GLU A 96 5.59 16.78 -0.40
CA GLU A 96 5.72 18.04 -1.14
C GLU A 96 5.61 17.82 -2.65
N TYR A 97 6.18 16.72 -3.16
CA TYR A 97 6.16 16.40 -4.58
C TYR A 97 4.77 15.98 -5.08
N VAL A 98 4.07 15.10 -4.35
CA VAL A 98 2.79 14.53 -4.80
C VAL A 98 1.57 15.39 -4.44
N GLY A 99 1.68 16.23 -3.40
CA GLY A 99 0.54 16.96 -2.85
C GLY A 99 -0.61 16.03 -2.45
N ASP A 100 -1.80 16.29 -3.01
CA ASP A 100 -3.02 15.50 -2.76
C ASP A 100 -3.34 14.51 -3.90
N CYS A 101 -2.45 14.35 -4.87
CA CYS A 101 -2.66 13.45 -6.01
C CYS A 101 -2.53 11.96 -5.61
N TYR A 102 -3.17 11.09 -6.39
CA TYR A 102 -2.86 9.67 -6.38
C TYR A 102 -1.45 9.44 -6.94
N PHE A 103 -0.73 8.46 -6.40
CA PHE A 103 0.60 8.09 -6.86
C PHE A 103 0.94 6.64 -6.54
N THR A 104 1.93 6.09 -7.24
CA THR A 104 2.59 4.82 -6.93
C THR A 104 4.06 5.07 -6.61
N VAL A 105 4.80 4.03 -6.21
CA VAL A 105 6.25 4.15 -5.97
C VAL A 105 6.98 4.61 -7.24
N ASP A 106 6.54 4.14 -8.42
CA ASP A 106 7.15 4.52 -9.70
C ASP A 106 6.99 6.03 -9.97
N ASN A 107 5.87 6.64 -9.55
CA ASN A 107 5.68 8.09 -9.69
C ASN A 107 6.67 8.94 -8.87
N ILE A 108 7.27 8.37 -7.82
CA ILE A 108 8.17 9.07 -6.90
C ILE A 108 9.62 8.57 -7.00
N GLU A 109 9.96 7.82 -8.05
CA GLU A 109 11.30 7.24 -8.26
C GLU A 109 12.39 8.31 -8.17
N LEU A 110 12.21 9.46 -8.82
CA LEU A 110 13.19 10.56 -8.76
C LEU A 110 13.40 11.15 -7.36
N ILE A 111 12.40 11.08 -6.48
CA ILE A 111 12.52 11.51 -5.08
C ILE A 111 13.29 10.45 -4.29
N ILE A 112 12.96 9.18 -4.52
CA ILE A 112 13.66 8.03 -3.93
C ILE A 112 15.14 8.06 -4.32
N GLU A 113 15.47 8.25 -5.61
CA GLU A 113 16.83 8.26 -6.13
C GLU A 113 17.74 9.29 -5.45
N LYS A 114 17.17 10.45 -5.11
CA LYS A 114 17.87 11.56 -4.43
C LYS A 114 17.97 11.36 -2.92
N SER A 115 17.19 10.45 -2.36
CA SER A 115 17.17 10.19 -0.92
C SER A 115 18.40 9.40 -0.49
N LYS A 116 18.79 9.55 0.80
CA LYS A 116 19.83 8.73 1.42
C LYS A 116 19.47 7.23 1.36
N LEU A 117 18.19 6.87 1.29
CA LEU A 117 17.74 5.49 1.30
C LEU A 117 18.03 4.76 -0.03
N ASN A 118 18.24 5.46 -1.14
CA ASN A 118 18.52 4.84 -2.44
C ASN A 118 19.78 3.96 -2.40
N MET A 119 20.79 4.35 -1.61
CA MET A 119 22.04 3.60 -1.49
C MET A 119 21.87 2.18 -0.92
N LEU A 120 20.71 1.89 -0.30
CA LEU A 120 20.39 0.56 0.22
C LEU A 120 20.10 -0.45 -0.90
N GLY A 121 19.72 0.02 -2.10
CA GLY A 121 19.43 -0.84 -3.25
C GLY A 121 18.20 -1.73 -3.07
N PHE A 122 17.23 -1.33 -2.24
CA PHE A 122 15.98 -2.06 -2.08
C PHE A 122 15.00 -1.77 -3.21
N GLU A 123 14.13 -2.74 -3.49
CA GLU A 123 13.04 -2.59 -4.46
C GLU A 123 11.82 -1.87 -3.86
N ASN A 124 10.81 -1.61 -4.70
CA ASN A 124 9.59 -0.88 -4.38
C ASN A 124 8.90 -1.36 -3.09
N ILE A 125 8.94 -2.66 -2.75
CA ILE A 125 8.33 -3.20 -1.53
C ILE A 125 8.82 -2.46 -0.27
N PHE A 126 10.09 -2.07 -0.23
CA PHE A 126 10.65 -1.31 0.89
C PHE A 126 10.03 0.08 1.02
N TYR A 127 9.94 0.82 -0.08
CA TYR A 127 9.35 2.16 -0.10
C TYR A 127 7.83 2.11 0.13
N GLU A 128 7.14 1.09 -0.40
CA GLU A 128 5.76 0.81 -0.05
C GLU A 128 5.61 0.54 1.46
N SER A 129 6.52 -0.21 2.08
CA SER A 129 6.47 -0.48 3.52
C SER A 129 6.61 0.80 4.34
N ILE A 130 7.45 1.75 3.92
CA ILE A 130 7.58 3.06 4.57
C ILE A 130 6.26 3.83 4.46
N LEU A 131 5.71 3.96 3.24
CA LEU A 131 4.46 4.68 2.99
C LEU A 131 3.26 4.05 3.71
N LYS A 132 3.17 2.71 3.76
CA LYS A 132 2.12 1.98 4.48
C LYS A 132 2.19 2.18 6.00
N GLY A 133 3.37 2.48 6.54
CA GLY A 133 3.56 2.82 7.95
C GLY A 133 3.16 4.27 8.29
N ALA A 134 3.14 5.15 7.29
CA ALA A 134 2.87 6.57 7.50
C ALA A 134 1.38 6.87 7.72
N LYS A 135 1.06 7.62 8.79
CA LYS A 135 -0.33 7.89 9.22
C LYS A 135 -1.13 8.80 8.29
N ASP A 136 -0.44 9.64 7.54
CA ASP A 136 -1.04 10.65 6.65
C ASP A 136 -1.35 10.10 5.25
N TYR A 137 -0.99 8.84 4.99
CA TYR A 137 -1.24 8.18 3.72
C TYR A 137 -2.29 7.09 3.87
N ARG A 138 -3.08 6.94 2.81
CA ARG A 138 -3.95 5.79 2.57
C ARG A 138 -3.48 5.11 1.31
N TYR A 139 -3.74 3.81 1.24
CA TYR A 139 -3.32 3.01 0.12
C TYR A 139 -4.37 1.96 -0.23
N GLN A 140 -4.33 1.52 -1.47
CA GLN A 140 -5.18 0.45 -2.00
C GLN A 140 -4.42 -0.34 -3.05
N TYR A 141 -4.72 -1.64 -3.12
CA TYR A 141 -4.20 -2.49 -4.18
C TYR A 141 -5.15 -2.43 -5.38
N MET A 142 -4.66 -1.97 -6.52
CA MET A 142 -5.44 -1.79 -7.75
C MET A 142 -4.65 -2.29 -8.95
N GLY A 143 -5.23 -3.20 -9.73
CA GLY A 143 -4.65 -3.61 -11.02
C GLY A 143 -3.22 -4.12 -10.95
N GLY A 144 -2.82 -4.76 -9.83
CA GLY A 144 -1.48 -5.32 -9.68
C GLY A 144 -0.50 -4.48 -8.85
N ILE A 145 -0.83 -3.21 -8.56
CA ILE A 145 0.06 -2.25 -7.90
C ILE A 145 -0.58 -1.61 -6.67
N THR A 146 0.24 -1.10 -5.75
CA THR A 146 -0.23 -0.29 -4.61
C THR A 146 -0.31 1.18 -5.02
N VAL A 147 -1.51 1.74 -4.93
CA VAL A 147 -1.77 3.16 -5.13
C VAL A 147 -1.87 3.84 -3.77
N PHE A 148 -1.26 5.01 -3.64
CA PHE A 148 -1.23 5.84 -2.45
C PHE A 148 -1.92 7.18 -2.71
N LYS A 149 -2.46 7.78 -1.64
CA LYS A 149 -2.90 9.18 -1.61
C LYS A 149 -2.66 9.74 -0.22
N ARG A 150 -2.23 10.99 -0.13
CA ARG A 150 -2.10 11.70 1.14
C ARG A 150 -3.48 12.12 1.62
N THR A 151 -4.11 11.29 2.44
CA THR A 151 -5.46 11.52 2.94
C THR A 151 -5.71 10.70 4.19
N LYS A 152 -6.69 11.11 5.00
CA LYS A 152 -7.20 10.31 6.12
C LYS A 152 -8.38 9.43 5.71
N GLU A 153 -9.04 9.79 4.61
CA GLU A 153 -10.25 9.15 4.10
C GLU A 153 -9.91 7.92 3.28
N LYS A 154 -10.80 6.92 3.32
CA LYS A 154 -10.64 5.75 2.45
C LYS A 154 -10.98 6.15 1.03
N PHE A 155 -10.23 5.61 0.08
CA PHE A 155 -10.55 5.66 -1.33
C PHE A 155 -10.52 4.25 -1.91
N TYR A 156 -11.00 4.11 -3.12
CA TYR A 156 -11.14 2.90 -3.89
C TYR A 156 -10.87 3.18 -5.36
N SER A 157 -10.89 2.14 -6.19
CA SER A 157 -10.56 2.28 -7.61
C SER A 157 -11.55 3.16 -8.37
N TYR A 158 -12.80 3.26 -7.91
CA TYR A 158 -13.78 4.14 -8.54
C TYR A 158 -13.50 5.62 -8.29
N ASP A 159 -12.94 6.00 -7.13
CA ASP A 159 -12.61 7.40 -6.85
C ASP A 159 -11.49 7.92 -7.77
N LEU A 160 -10.51 7.07 -8.09
CA LEU A 160 -9.44 7.40 -9.06
C LEU A 160 -10.01 7.50 -10.49
N VAL A 161 -10.86 6.54 -10.89
CA VAL A 161 -11.50 6.57 -12.21
C VAL A 161 -12.36 7.81 -12.37
N GLU A 162 -13.15 8.16 -11.36
CA GLU A 162 -13.97 9.38 -11.33
C GLU A 162 -13.10 10.63 -11.48
N GLU A 163 -12.05 10.78 -10.67
CA GLU A 163 -11.15 11.95 -10.73
C GLU A 163 -10.54 12.13 -12.13
N ILE A 164 -10.15 11.04 -12.79
CA ILE A 164 -9.65 11.09 -14.17
C ILE A 164 -10.76 11.51 -15.14
N VAL A 165 -11.92 10.87 -15.12
CA VAL A 165 -13.01 11.18 -16.06
C VAL A 165 -13.48 12.62 -15.90
N PHE A 166 -13.62 13.13 -14.68
CA PHE A 166 -13.97 14.53 -14.43
C PHE A 166 -12.93 15.52 -14.97
N LYS A 167 -11.63 15.16 -14.93
CA LYS A 167 -10.56 15.98 -15.50
C LYS A 167 -10.68 16.11 -17.03
N TYR A 168 -11.07 15.04 -17.73
CA TYR A 168 -11.21 15.03 -19.19
C TYR A 168 -12.62 15.35 -19.68
N LYS A 169 -13.63 15.34 -18.79
CA LYS A 169 -15.07 15.44 -19.04
C LYS A 169 -15.68 14.26 -19.82
N ALA A 170 -14.94 13.74 -20.78
CA ALA A 170 -15.22 12.49 -21.47
C ALA A 170 -13.90 11.83 -21.88
N ILE A 171 -13.85 10.50 -21.88
CA ILE A 171 -12.64 9.74 -22.24
C ILE A 171 -13.03 8.41 -22.88
N ASP A 172 -12.30 7.99 -23.90
CA ASP A 172 -12.42 6.64 -24.46
C ASP A 172 -11.97 5.61 -23.41
N ILE A 173 -12.64 4.48 -23.32
CA ILE A 173 -12.35 3.49 -22.28
C ILE A 173 -10.95 2.89 -22.41
N TYR A 174 -10.41 2.75 -23.63
CA TYR A 174 -9.05 2.26 -23.85
C TYR A 174 -8.03 3.36 -23.57
N ASP A 175 -8.33 4.62 -23.91
CA ASP A 175 -7.50 5.76 -23.49
C ASP A 175 -7.40 5.85 -21.96
N LEU A 176 -8.49 5.58 -21.23
CA LEU A 176 -8.49 5.51 -19.77
C LEU A 176 -7.65 4.32 -19.26
N MET A 177 -7.73 3.15 -19.91
CA MET A 177 -6.88 1.99 -19.58
C MET A 177 -5.39 2.33 -19.76
N ASP A 178 -5.05 2.95 -20.89
CA ASP A 178 -3.68 3.35 -21.21
C ASP A 178 -3.19 4.43 -20.25
N LEU A 179 -4.04 5.38 -19.85
CA LEU A 179 -3.67 6.39 -18.86
C LEU A 179 -3.38 5.75 -17.50
N LEU A 180 -4.20 4.80 -17.06
CA LEU A 180 -4.00 4.08 -15.81
C LEU A 180 -2.70 3.26 -15.81
N ASP A 181 -2.38 2.56 -16.90
CA ASP A 181 -1.14 1.79 -17.01
C ASP A 181 0.08 2.71 -17.15
N ASN A 182 0.05 3.68 -18.06
CA ASN A 182 1.20 4.54 -18.34
C ASN A 182 1.54 5.48 -17.17
N ASN A 183 0.53 6.03 -16.49
CA ASN A 183 0.78 6.99 -15.41
C ASN A 183 0.94 6.33 -14.06
N TYR A 184 0.36 5.15 -13.83
CA TYR A 184 0.34 4.54 -12.49
C TYR A 184 0.75 3.07 -12.48
N GLY A 185 0.97 2.42 -13.63
CA GLY A 185 1.18 0.97 -13.73
C GLY A 185 -0.07 0.14 -13.39
N ILE A 186 -1.25 0.77 -13.36
CA ILE A 186 -2.50 0.12 -12.94
C ILE A 186 -3.14 -0.59 -14.12
N LYS A 187 -3.22 -1.93 -14.04
CA LYS A 187 -3.84 -2.75 -15.09
C LYS A 187 -5.23 -3.19 -14.69
N LEU A 188 -6.25 -2.49 -15.19
CA LEU A 188 -7.66 -2.86 -15.05
C LEU A 188 -8.23 -3.39 -16.36
N SER A 189 -9.09 -4.40 -16.28
CA SER A 189 -9.88 -4.83 -17.44
C SER A 189 -11.00 -3.83 -17.73
N LYS A 190 -11.51 -3.85 -18.96
CA LYS A 190 -12.68 -3.06 -19.38
C LYS A 190 -13.86 -3.27 -18.44
N GLU A 191 -14.16 -4.51 -18.08
CA GLU A 191 -15.26 -4.85 -17.17
C GLU A 191 -15.06 -4.24 -15.79
N LYS A 192 -13.81 -4.19 -15.31
CA LYS A 192 -13.49 -3.60 -14.02
C LYS A 192 -13.63 -2.08 -14.03
N ILE A 193 -13.26 -1.42 -15.14
CA ILE A 193 -13.49 0.01 -15.33
C ILE A 193 -14.99 0.32 -15.36
N LEU A 194 -15.77 -0.42 -16.16
CA LEU A 194 -17.23 -0.24 -16.20
C LEU A 194 -17.88 -0.48 -14.83
N SER A 195 -17.40 -1.47 -14.08
CA SER A 195 -17.84 -1.69 -12.69
C SER A 195 -17.50 -0.50 -11.79
N ASN A 196 -16.36 0.18 -11.99
CA ASN A 196 -16.01 1.37 -11.23
C ASN A 196 -16.91 2.55 -11.62
N CYS A 197 -17.14 2.79 -12.91
CA CYS A 197 -18.05 3.84 -13.40
C CYS A 197 -19.44 3.74 -12.76
N ASN A 198 -19.99 2.52 -12.67
CA ASN A 198 -21.30 2.28 -12.04
C ASN A 198 -21.34 2.57 -10.52
N GLN A 199 -20.20 2.65 -9.83
CA GLN A 199 -20.18 2.99 -8.39
C GLN A 199 -20.30 4.50 -8.12
N VAL A 200 -20.03 5.32 -9.15
CA VAL A 200 -19.94 6.78 -9.07
C VAL A 200 -20.82 7.47 -10.13
N ASP A 201 -21.84 6.76 -10.63
CA ASP A 201 -22.83 7.26 -11.58
C ASP A 201 -22.28 7.89 -12.88
N LEU A 202 -21.07 7.50 -13.29
CA LEU A 202 -20.51 7.89 -14.60
C LEU A 202 -21.28 7.21 -15.74
N TYR A 203 -21.48 7.92 -16.84
CA TYR A 203 -22.22 7.40 -18.00
C TYR A 203 -21.29 6.79 -19.03
N TYR A 204 -21.51 5.52 -19.39
CA TYR A 204 -20.78 4.85 -20.47
C TYR A 204 -21.66 4.66 -21.71
N ASN A 205 -21.19 5.12 -22.86
CA ASN A 205 -21.81 4.86 -24.16
C ASN A 205 -21.13 3.65 -24.83
N PRO A 206 -21.83 2.50 -24.99
CA PRO A 206 -21.23 1.30 -25.57
C PRO A 206 -20.99 1.37 -27.08
N LEU A 207 -21.66 2.26 -27.81
CA LEU A 207 -21.47 2.42 -29.25
C LEU A 207 -20.22 3.23 -29.57
N MET A 208 -19.95 4.26 -28.77
CA MET A 208 -18.78 5.12 -28.91
C MET A 208 -17.59 4.65 -28.07
N GLU A 209 -17.80 3.71 -27.14
CA GLU A 209 -16.81 3.25 -26.15
C GLU A 209 -16.28 4.37 -25.24
N MET A 210 -17.06 5.44 -25.10
CA MET A 210 -16.73 6.65 -24.34
C MET A 210 -17.40 6.63 -22.95
N ILE A 211 -16.68 7.11 -21.95
CA ILE A 211 -17.15 7.38 -20.60
C ILE A 211 -17.28 8.90 -20.41
N TYR A 212 -18.38 9.35 -19.84
CA TYR A 212 -18.72 10.75 -19.58
C TYR A 212 -18.98 10.95 -18.08
N THR A 213 -18.85 12.20 -17.60
CA THR A 213 -19.16 12.54 -16.20
C THR A 213 -20.58 12.20 -15.81
N ASP A 214 -21.52 12.34 -16.74
CA ASP A 214 -22.94 12.04 -16.57
C ASP A 214 -23.63 11.96 -17.95
N ILE A 215 -24.93 11.63 -17.95
CA ILE A 215 -25.73 11.50 -19.18
C ILE A 215 -26.00 12.86 -19.84
N ASP A 216 -26.08 13.95 -19.08
CA ASP A 216 -26.34 15.28 -19.61
C ASP A 216 -25.13 15.75 -20.43
N LYS A 217 -23.91 15.44 -19.95
CA LYS A 217 -22.67 15.71 -20.66
C LYS A 217 -22.57 14.96 -21.98
N PHE A 218 -23.08 13.73 -22.03
CA PHE A 218 -23.19 12.99 -23.29
C PHE A 218 -24.09 13.73 -24.29
N TYR A 219 -25.29 14.18 -23.88
CA TYR A 219 -26.19 14.91 -24.77
C TYR A 219 -25.60 16.25 -25.23
N GLU A 220 -24.97 17.02 -24.34
CA GLU A 220 -24.30 18.28 -24.68
C GLU A 220 -23.27 18.08 -25.81
N MET A 221 -22.45 17.03 -25.72
CA MET A 221 -21.41 16.76 -26.73
C MET A 221 -21.95 16.17 -28.04
N MET A 222 -23.21 15.71 -28.08
CA MET A 222 -23.86 15.24 -29.31
C MET A 222 -24.56 16.37 -30.07
N GLU A 223 -24.77 17.52 -29.42
CA GLU A 223 -25.40 18.70 -30.01
C GLU A 223 -24.38 19.71 -30.58
N GLU A 224 -23.09 19.56 -30.24
CA GLU A 224 -21.95 20.32 -30.81
C GLU A 224 -21.44 19.73 -32.14
#